data_AF-A0A451ACA0-F1
#
_entry.id   AF-A0A451ACA0-F1
#
_cell.length_a   1.000
_cell.length_b   1.000
_cell.length_c   1.000
_cell.angle_alpha   90.00
_cell.angle_beta   90.00
_cell.angle_gamma   90.00
#
_symmetry.space_group_name_H-M   'P 1'
#
loop_
_entity.id
_entity.type
_entity.pdbx_description
1 polymer ?
#
loop_
_entity_poly.entity_id
_entity_poly.type
_entity_poly.pdbx_seq_one_letter_code
_entity_poly.pdbx_strand_id
1 'polypeptide(L)'
;MYYSSLLYRLMEFGQECQGIAPSRTLRQPGDRIKTDRRDALKLAQQLRSENLTEVWIPDTEQEAMRDPTRTRDDFRGQEHKARQQRNAFVLRHGHHWPSNKTRWTQAHYDWLESLTFEHAWLRIVLE
;
A
#
# COMPACT_ATOMS: atom_id res chain seq x y z
N MET A 1 6.65 -3.95 -0.71
CA MET A 1 7.93 -4.65 -0.88
C MET A 1 8.36 -4.43 -2.31
N TYR A 2 9.45 -3.70 -2.53
CA TYR A 2 9.89 -3.34 -3.87
C TYR A 2 10.47 -4.59 -4.55
N TYR A 3 9.86 -5.04 -5.64
CA TYR A 3 10.43 -6.14 -6.43
C TYR A 3 11.79 -5.76 -7.04
N SER A 4 12.03 -4.47 -7.26
CA SER A 4 13.31 -3.93 -7.74
C SER A 4 14.44 -4.08 -6.74
N SER A 5 14.21 -3.89 -5.43
CA SER A 5 15.30 -3.95 -4.44
C SER A 5 15.88 -5.35 -4.26
N LEU A 6 15.04 -6.39 -4.34
CA LEU A 6 15.51 -7.77 -4.34
C LEU A 6 16.33 -8.09 -5.59
N LEU A 7 15.86 -7.64 -6.76
CA LEU A 7 16.53 -7.87 -8.03
C LEU A 7 17.92 -7.20 -8.06
N TYR A 8 18.03 -5.94 -7.65
CA TYR A 8 19.34 -5.26 -7.56
C TYR A 8 20.29 -5.96 -6.60
N ARG A 9 19.79 -6.42 -5.45
CA ARG A 9 20.62 -7.15 -4.49
C ARG A 9 21.16 -8.47 -5.05
N LEU A 10 20.36 -9.20 -5.84
CA LEU A 10 20.81 -10.43 -6.49
C LEU A 10 21.84 -10.15 -7.59
N MET A 11 21.67 -9.05 -8.34
CA MET A 11 22.66 -8.59 -9.33
C MET A 11 24.00 -8.20 -8.66
N GLU A 12 23.97 -7.55 -7.49
CA GLU A 12 25.18 -7.28 -6.69
C GLU A 12 25.90 -8.57 -6.27
N PHE A 13 25.18 -9.68 -6.08
CA PHE A 13 25.76 -11.02 -5.84
C PHE A 13 26.18 -11.75 -7.12
N GLY A 14 26.21 -11.07 -8.28
CA GLY A 14 26.63 -11.63 -9.56
C GLY A 14 25.61 -12.57 -10.21
N GLN A 15 24.34 -12.51 -9.81
CA GLN A 15 23.28 -13.30 -10.42
C GLN A 15 22.58 -12.52 -11.54
N GLU A 16 22.46 -13.13 -12.71
CA GLU A 16 21.63 -12.58 -13.78
C GLU A 16 20.15 -12.64 -13.38
N CYS A 17 19.47 -11.50 -13.40
CA CYS A 17 18.08 -11.37 -12.98
C CYS A 17 17.28 -10.58 -14.02
N GLN A 18 16.04 -11.03 -14.29
CA GLN A 18 15.10 -10.36 -15.18
C GLN A 18 13.76 -10.15 -14.48
N GLY A 19 13.17 -8.97 -14.65
CA GLY A 19 11.83 -8.68 -14.14
C GLY A 19 10.77 -9.20 -15.10
N ILE A 20 9.90 -10.12 -14.66
CA ILE A 20 8.80 -10.64 -15.50
C ILE A 20 7.45 -10.28 -14.90
N ALA A 21 6.57 -9.65 -15.69
CA ALA A 21 5.20 -9.40 -15.26
C ALA A 21 4.37 -10.69 -15.26
N PRO A 22 3.61 -10.99 -14.19
CA PRO A 22 2.77 -12.19 -14.11
C PRO A 22 1.73 -12.31 -15.24
N SER A 23 1.29 -11.17 -15.81
CA SER A 23 0.34 -11.12 -16.93
C SER A 23 0.95 -11.56 -18.26
N ARG A 24 2.28 -11.55 -18.38
CA ARG A 24 3.02 -11.97 -19.59
C ARG A 24 3.51 -13.41 -19.50
N THR A 25 3.36 -14.06 -18.34
CA THR A 25 3.67 -15.47 -18.15
C THR A 25 2.52 -16.32 -18.72
N LEU A 26 2.81 -17.15 -19.71
CA LEU A 26 1.81 -18.08 -20.25
C LEU A 26 1.36 -19.06 -19.15
N ARG A 27 0.05 -19.22 -19.00
CA ARG A 27 -0.55 -20.20 -18.08
C ARG A 27 -1.52 -21.08 -18.85
N GLN A 28 -1.42 -22.39 -18.61
CA GLN A 28 -2.36 -23.34 -19.21
C GLN A 28 -3.75 -23.18 -18.55
N PRO A 29 -4.82 -23.06 -19.35
CA PRO A 29 -6.19 -23.06 -18.82
C PRO A 29 -6.44 -24.31 -17.98
N GLY A 30 -7.04 -24.14 -16.79
CA GLY A 30 -7.34 -25.25 -15.87
C GLY A 30 -6.20 -25.65 -14.93
N ASP A 31 -4.99 -25.12 -15.11
CA ASP A 31 -3.88 -25.38 -14.19
C ASP A 31 -3.99 -24.48 -12.95
N ARG A 32 -4.68 -25.00 -11.92
CA ARG A 32 -4.97 -24.30 -10.67
C ARG A 32 -4.05 -24.69 -9.51
N ILE A 33 -3.19 -25.69 -9.69
CA ILE A 33 -2.31 -26.19 -8.64
C ILE A 33 -1.02 -25.36 -8.65
N LYS A 34 -0.95 -24.39 -7.75
CA LYS A 34 0.27 -23.61 -7.51
C LYS A 34 1.16 -24.35 -6.51
N THR A 35 2.36 -24.70 -6.93
CA THR A 35 3.45 -25.16 -6.05
C THR A 35 4.74 -24.54 -6.54
N ASP A 36 5.60 -24.09 -5.63
CA ASP A 36 6.82 -23.36 -5.99
C ASP A 36 7.71 -24.15 -6.96
N ARG A 37 7.81 -25.48 -6.77
CA ARG A 37 8.56 -26.36 -7.69
C ARG A 37 8.00 -26.34 -9.12
N ARG A 38 6.69 -26.44 -9.29
CA ARG A 38 6.05 -26.44 -10.63
C ARG A 38 6.16 -25.08 -11.30
N ASP A 39 5.99 -24.01 -10.52
CA ASP A 39 6.10 -22.64 -11.02
C ASP A 39 7.54 -22.33 -11.46
N ALA A 40 8.54 -22.72 -10.67
CA ALA A 40 9.95 -22.56 -11.04
C ALA A 40 10.31 -23.32 -12.33
N LEU A 41 9.84 -24.57 -12.48
CA LEU A 41 10.06 -25.35 -13.71
C LEU A 41 9.41 -24.71 -14.95
N LYS A 42 8.18 -24.18 -14.81
CA LYS A 42 7.50 -23.49 -15.92
C LYS A 42 8.25 -22.22 -16.33
N LEU A 43 8.68 -21.42 -15.36
CA LEU A 43 9.47 -20.21 -15.63
C LEU A 43 10.79 -20.57 -16.34
N ALA A 44 11.49 -21.62 -15.89
CA ALA A 44 12.72 -22.08 -16.53
C ALA A 44 12.50 -22.57 -17.98
N GLN A 45 11.39 -23.28 -18.24
CA GLN A 45 11.02 -23.70 -19.60
C GLN A 45 10.70 -22.49 -20.49
N GLN A 46 9.93 -21.53 -19.98
CA GLN A 46 9.57 -20.32 -20.71
C GLN A 46 10.80 -19.45 -21.02
N LEU A 47 11.71 -19.31 -20.05
CA LEU A 47 12.98 -18.63 -20.20
C LEU A 47 13.83 -19.26 -21.30
N ARG A 48 13.98 -20.60 -21.28
CA ARG A 48 14.72 -21.34 -22.32
C ARG A 48 14.13 -21.14 -23.71
N SER A 49 12.81 -21.02 -23.81
CA SER A 49 12.10 -20.82 -25.08
C SER A 49 12.01 -19.36 -25.52
N GLU A 50 12.66 -18.42 -24.80
CA GLU A 50 12.62 -16.97 -25.04
C GLU A 50 11.19 -16.38 -25.04
N ASN A 51 10.23 -17.11 -24.45
CA ASN A 51 8.81 -16.71 -24.37
C ASN A 51 8.52 -15.79 -23.18
N LEU A 52 9.55 -15.37 -22.43
CA LEU A 52 9.42 -14.40 -21.35
C LEU A 52 9.81 -13.02 -21.85
N THR A 53 8.89 -12.07 -21.73
CA THR A 53 9.21 -10.66 -22.00
C THR A 53 9.57 -9.96 -20.71
N GLU A 54 10.81 -9.49 -20.64
CA GLU A 54 11.27 -8.62 -19.56
C GLU A 54 10.43 -7.34 -19.49
N VAL A 55 10.15 -6.91 -18.27
CA VAL A 55 9.60 -5.60 -18.00
C VAL A 55 10.71 -4.67 -17.54
N TRP A 56 10.60 -3.42 -17.98
CA TRP A 56 11.50 -2.37 -17.53
C TRP A 56 11.41 -2.19 -16.01
N ILE A 57 12.58 -2.11 -15.37
CA ILE A 57 12.74 -1.92 -13.93
C ILE A 57 13.36 -0.53 -13.71
N PRO A 58 12.77 0.32 -12.86
CA PRO A 58 13.36 1.61 -12.52
C PRO A 58 14.73 1.44 -11.88
N ASP A 59 15.70 2.27 -12.27
CA ASP A 59 17.01 2.34 -11.62
C ASP A 59 16.93 2.89 -10.19
N THR A 60 18.05 2.86 -9.48
CA THR A 60 18.11 3.30 -8.07
C THR A 60 17.76 4.78 -7.89
N GLU A 61 18.15 5.64 -8.83
CA GLU A 61 17.87 7.08 -8.78
C GLU A 61 16.37 7.36 -9.01
N GLN A 62 15.77 6.70 -10.00
CA GLN A 62 14.34 6.79 -10.30
C GLN A 62 13.48 6.23 -9.18
N GLU A 63 13.92 5.13 -8.54
CA GLU A 63 13.23 4.57 -7.39
C GLU A 63 13.30 5.53 -6.20
N ALA A 64 14.47 6.14 -5.94
CA ALA A 64 14.63 7.17 -4.92
C ALA A 64 13.75 8.41 -5.19
N MET A 65 13.61 8.82 -6.45
CA MET A 65 12.72 9.94 -6.82
C MET A 65 11.23 9.64 -6.56
N ARG A 66 10.83 8.37 -6.53
CA ARG A 66 9.45 7.97 -6.24
C ARG A 66 9.13 7.93 -4.74
N ASP A 67 10.14 7.75 -3.89
CA ASP A 67 9.95 7.62 -2.44
C ASP A 67 9.26 8.83 -1.77
N PRO A 68 9.51 10.10 -2.15
CA PRO A 68 8.76 11.23 -1.63
C PRO A 68 7.27 11.15 -1.90
N THR A 69 6.87 10.73 -3.11
CA THR A 69 5.45 10.61 -3.49
C THR A 69 4.78 9.51 -2.67
N ARG A 70 5.45 8.36 -2.52
CA ARG A 70 4.95 7.24 -1.73
C ARG A 70 4.82 7.60 -0.26
N THR A 71 5.84 8.24 0.31
CA THR A 71 5.86 8.72 1.69
C THR A 71 4.70 9.68 1.95
N ARG A 72 4.44 10.61 1.02
CA ARG A 72 3.28 11.51 1.09
C ARG A 72 1.97 10.74 1.07
N ASP A 73 1.84 9.74 0.20
CA ASP A 73 0.62 8.95 0.08
C ASP A 73 0.40 8.06 1.32
N ASP A 74 1.47 7.54 1.93
CA ASP A 74 1.44 6.84 3.22
C ASP A 74 0.96 7.78 4.33
N PHE A 75 1.49 9.00 4.41
CA PHE A 75 1.03 10.00 5.37
C PHE A 75 -0.43 10.38 5.15
N ARG A 76 -0.88 10.57 3.90
CA ARG A 76 -2.30 10.78 3.60
C ARG A 76 -3.15 9.59 4.04
N GLY A 77 -2.67 8.38 3.85
CA GLY A 77 -3.34 7.16 4.30
C GLY A 77 -3.46 7.08 5.82
N GLN A 78 -2.40 7.44 6.54
CA GLN A 78 -2.40 7.53 8.01
C GLN A 78 -3.34 8.61 8.50
N GLU A 79 -3.29 9.81 7.91
CA GLU A 79 -4.20 10.92 8.21
C GLU A 79 -5.66 10.48 8.03
N HIS A 80 -5.98 9.86 6.90
CA HIS A 80 -7.33 9.37 6.62
C HIS A 80 -7.80 8.33 7.65
N LYS A 81 -6.93 7.39 8.04
CA LYS A 81 -7.24 6.39 9.08
C LYS A 81 -7.47 7.04 10.44
N ALA A 82 -6.61 7.98 10.85
CA ALA A 82 -6.75 8.71 12.12
C ALA A 82 -8.08 9.49 12.16
N ARG A 83 -8.40 10.16 11.05
CA ARG A 83 -9.67 10.86 10.83
C ARG A 83 -10.89 9.94 10.99
N GLN A 84 -10.86 8.75 10.40
CA GLN A 84 -11.92 7.75 10.55
C GLN A 84 -12.04 7.24 11.99
N GLN A 85 -10.91 6.95 12.64
CA GLN A 85 -10.89 6.47 14.03
C GLN A 85 -11.44 7.51 15.00
N ARG A 86 -11.08 8.79 14.84
CA ARG A 86 -11.67 9.91 15.62
C ARG A 86 -13.18 9.99 15.45
N ASN A 87 -13.68 9.91 14.20
CA ASN A 87 -15.12 9.92 13.95
C ASN A 87 -15.83 8.72 14.60
N ALA A 88 -15.25 7.52 14.51
CA ALA A 88 -15.79 6.32 15.15
C ALA A 88 -15.74 6.42 16.68
N PHE A 89 -14.74 7.09 17.24
CA PHE A 89 -14.64 7.34 18.68
C PHE A 89 -15.78 8.26 19.16
N VAL A 90 -15.91 9.45 18.58
CA VAL A 90 -16.96 10.40 19.01
C VAL A 90 -18.37 9.83 18.80
N LEU A 91 -18.57 9.06 17.73
CA LEU A 91 -19.84 8.37 17.45
C LEU A 91 -20.20 7.34 18.52
N ARG A 92 -19.23 6.57 19.02
CA ARG A 92 -19.44 5.59 20.11
C ARG A 92 -19.84 6.26 21.42
N HIS A 93 -19.48 7.54 21.60
CA HIS A 93 -19.87 8.37 22.74
C HIS A 93 -21.12 9.23 22.47
N GLY A 94 -21.87 8.94 21.39
CA GLY A 94 -23.15 9.60 21.10
C GLY A 94 -23.05 10.94 20.37
N HIS A 95 -21.84 11.39 20.01
CA HIS A 95 -21.66 12.64 19.27
C HIS A 95 -21.63 12.39 17.77
N HIS A 96 -22.48 13.10 17.02
CA HIS A 96 -22.52 13.00 15.57
C HIS A 96 -22.36 14.37 14.90
N TRP A 97 -21.56 14.41 13.85
CA TRP A 97 -21.50 15.56 12.95
C TRP A 97 -22.71 15.56 12.00
N PRO A 98 -23.38 16.71 11.75
CA PRO A 98 -24.52 16.78 10.84
C PRO A 98 -24.19 16.24 9.43
N SER A 99 -25.10 15.43 8.87
CA SER A 99 -24.92 14.80 7.56
C SER A 99 -24.89 15.80 6.40
N ASN A 100 -25.46 16.99 6.58
CA ASN A 100 -25.49 18.08 5.60
C ASN A 100 -24.27 19.01 5.66
N LYS A 101 -23.28 18.74 6.52
CA LYS A 101 -22.07 19.57 6.67
C LYS A 101 -20.81 18.79 6.32
N THR A 102 -19.84 19.49 5.73
CA THR A 102 -18.53 18.92 5.39
C THR A 102 -17.64 18.77 6.62
N ARG A 103 -17.03 17.59 6.79
CA ARG A 103 -16.04 17.31 7.84
C ARG A 103 -14.67 17.87 7.48
N TRP A 104 -13.78 17.96 8.47
CA TRP A 104 -12.38 18.41 8.33
C TRP A 104 -12.23 19.87 7.87
N THR A 105 -13.25 20.68 8.12
CA THR A 105 -13.23 22.14 8.01
C THR A 105 -12.96 22.75 9.39
N GLN A 106 -12.66 24.05 9.46
CA GLN A 106 -12.48 24.74 10.75
C GLN A 106 -13.68 24.51 11.68
N ALA A 107 -14.91 24.65 11.16
CA ALA A 107 -16.13 24.41 11.94
C ALA A 107 -16.25 22.98 12.50
N HIS A 108 -15.67 21.97 11.81
CA HIS A 108 -15.62 20.60 12.33
C HIS A 108 -14.58 20.47 13.45
N TYR A 109 -13.44 21.15 13.35
CA TYR A 109 -12.42 21.17 14.41
C TYR A 109 -12.94 21.89 15.65
N ASP A 110 -13.55 23.07 15.49
CA ASP A 110 -14.17 23.81 16.60
C ASP A 110 -15.24 22.96 17.32
N TRP A 111 -16.01 22.18 16.56
CA TRP A 111 -16.97 21.24 17.12
C TRP A 111 -16.31 20.11 17.90
N LEU A 112 -15.25 19.48 17.37
CA LEU A 112 -14.50 18.44 18.09
C LEU A 112 -13.95 18.99 19.42
N GLU A 113 -13.44 20.22 19.43
CA GLU A 113 -12.91 20.87 20.64
C GLU A 113 -14.01 21.22 21.66
N SER A 114 -15.23 21.47 21.18
CA SER A 114 -16.41 21.77 22.01
C SER A 114 -17.01 20.52 22.69
N LEU A 115 -16.61 19.31 22.28
CA LEU A 115 -17.16 18.08 22.85
C LEU A 115 -16.79 17.91 24.32
N THR A 116 -17.76 17.47 25.10
CA THR A 116 -17.60 17.10 26.51
C THR A 116 -17.97 15.63 26.67
N PHE A 117 -17.11 14.89 27.35
CA PHE A 117 -17.30 13.47 27.63
C PHE A 117 -17.60 13.28 29.12
N GLU A 118 -18.27 12.18 29.46
CA GLU A 118 -18.53 11.78 30.85
C GLU A 118 -17.24 11.68 31.67
N HIS A 119 -16.17 11.20 31.04
CA HIS A 119 -14.84 11.14 31.63
C HIS A 119 -13.85 12.04 30.90
N ALA A 120 -13.20 12.93 31.65
CA ALA A 120 -12.28 13.93 31.09
C ALA A 120 -11.12 13.31 30.29
N TRP A 121 -10.62 12.12 30.69
CA TRP A 121 -9.51 11.45 30.01
C TRP A 121 -9.83 10.97 28.61
N LEU A 122 -11.11 10.83 28.23
CA LEU A 122 -11.50 10.45 26.87
C LEU A 122 -11.17 11.55 25.84
N ARG A 123 -11.02 12.80 26.28
CA ARG A 123 -10.69 13.94 25.42
C ARG A 123 -9.31 13.83 24.78
N ILE A 124 -8.37 13.10 25.38
CA ILE A 124 -6.99 12.94 24.86
C ILE A 124 -6.95 12.33 23.44
N VAL A 125 -8.00 11.61 23.04
CA VAL A 125 -8.12 11.03 21.69
C VAL A 125 -8.40 12.11 20.62
N LEU A 126 -8.87 13.28 21.03
CA LEU A 126 -9.18 14.43 20.17
C LEU A 126 -8.06 15.46 20.09
N GLU A 127 -6.95 15.25 20.81
CA GLU A 127 -5.69 15.99 20.68
C GLU A 127 -4.85 15.40 19.54
#